data_AF-A0A0S2SNG1-F1
#
_entry.id   AF-A0A0S2SNG1-F1
#
_cell.length_a   1.000
_cell.length_b   1.000
_cell.length_c   1.000
_cell.angle_alpha   90.00
_cell.angle_beta   90.00
_cell.angle_gamma   90.00
#
_symmetry.space_group_name_H-M   'P 1'
#
loop_
_entity.id
_entity.type
_entity.pdbx_description
1 polymer ?
#
loop_
_entity_poly.entity_id
_entity_poly.type
_entity_poly.pdbx_seq_one_letter_code
_entity_poly.pdbx_strand_id
1 'polypeptide(L)'
;MKQIIARIKLIDFMGFAEPNADGTKDGWGVTDGEAVAAALSDYISNSPEVDIYDISLEGVRRIDASFPREAFIMLAAKSVGKRGFFVSDVANAVLLDNIRAGADKLSFPLHACCQGRVEVLGPEPKRTQKELYNYVVSKGWVTASEVAEVCDLKINNASNKLKELVDEGFLLRKEGFAETGGIEFYYFPIYGQGLQKTAS
;
A
#
# COMPACT_ATOMS: atom_id res chain seq x y z
N MET A 1 15.89 -4.07 10.43
CA MET A 1 14.52 -3.85 10.95
C MET A 1 13.53 -4.81 10.29
N LYS A 2 12.39 -5.09 10.92
CA LYS A 2 11.34 -5.96 10.36
C LYS A 2 10.04 -5.18 10.21
N GLN A 3 9.35 -5.39 9.09
CA GLN A 3 8.00 -4.89 8.86
C GLN A 3 7.00 -5.82 9.55
N ILE A 4 6.03 -5.28 10.27
CA ILE A 4 4.90 -6.05 10.79
C ILE A 4 3.78 -5.95 9.77
N ILE A 5 3.46 -7.08 9.13
CA ILE A 5 2.46 -7.15 8.07
C ILE A 5 1.30 -8.02 8.57
N ALA A 6 0.09 -7.48 8.52
CA ALA A 6 -1.12 -8.25 8.74
C ALA A 6 -1.82 -8.50 7.41
N ARG A 7 -2.14 -9.76 7.14
CA ARG A 7 -2.93 -10.15 5.98
C ARG A 7 -4.37 -10.32 6.37
N ILE A 8 -5.27 -9.71 5.60
CA ILE A 8 -6.71 -9.76 5.83
C ILE A 8 -7.40 -10.20 4.54
N LYS A 9 -8.38 -11.10 4.63
CA LYS A 9 -9.20 -11.46 3.47
C LYS A 9 -10.37 -10.50 3.39
N LEU A 10 -10.52 -9.80 2.28
CA LEU A 10 -11.58 -8.80 2.12
C LEU A 10 -12.97 -9.41 2.30
N ILE A 11 -13.15 -10.67 1.88
CA ILE A 11 -14.40 -11.42 1.97
C ILE A 11 -14.96 -11.55 3.40
N ASP A 12 -14.09 -11.53 4.41
CA ASP A 12 -14.45 -11.63 5.83
C ASP A 12 -15.11 -10.33 6.33
N PHE A 13 -14.86 -9.22 5.64
CA PHE A 13 -15.44 -7.90 5.93
C PHE A 13 -16.67 -7.60 5.05
N MET A 14 -16.97 -8.46 4.07
CA MET A 14 -18.15 -8.34 3.20
C MET A 14 -19.37 -9.04 3.82
N GLY A 15 -19.71 -8.68 5.06
CA GLY A 15 -20.81 -9.31 5.82
C GLY A 15 -22.21 -9.07 5.24
N PHE A 16 -22.36 -8.03 4.42
CA PHE A 16 -23.62 -7.70 3.71
C PHE A 16 -23.86 -8.57 2.47
N ALA A 17 -22.82 -9.19 1.92
CA ALA A 17 -22.91 -9.93 0.67
C ALA A 17 -23.13 -11.42 0.94
N GLU A 18 -24.26 -11.93 0.43
CA GLU A 18 -24.51 -13.36 0.36
C GLU A 18 -23.49 -14.03 -0.58
N PRO A 19 -22.96 -15.22 -0.21
CA PRO A 19 -22.02 -15.92 -1.07
C PRO A 19 -22.70 -16.41 -2.35
N ASN A 20 -21.95 -16.36 -3.44
CA ASN A 20 -22.28 -17.01 -4.70
C ASN A 20 -22.25 -18.53 -4.54
N ALA A 21 -22.77 -19.25 -5.56
CA ALA A 21 -22.78 -20.72 -5.56
C ALA A 21 -21.38 -21.36 -5.44
N ASP A 22 -20.33 -20.65 -5.85
CA ASP A 22 -18.93 -21.06 -5.73
C ASP A 22 -18.25 -20.60 -4.42
N GLY A 23 -19.01 -20.01 -3.49
CA GLY A 23 -18.54 -19.49 -2.21
C GLY A 23 -17.87 -18.12 -2.27
N THR A 24 -17.72 -17.52 -3.46
CA THR A 24 -17.16 -16.17 -3.62
C THR A 24 -18.16 -15.09 -3.25
N LYS A 25 -17.72 -13.85 -3.06
CA LYS A 25 -18.61 -12.69 -2.91
C LYS A 25 -18.35 -11.62 -3.95
N ASP A 26 -19.39 -10.86 -4.25
CA ASP A 26 -19.32 -9.65 -5.07
C ASP A 26 -19.56 -8.40 -4.19
N GLY A 27 -18.96 -7.27 -4.55
CA GLY A 27 -19.15 -6.00 -3.83
C GLY A 27 -19.47 -4.86 -4.78
N TRP A 28 -20.49 -4.05 -4.49
CA TRP A 28 -21.03 -3.07 -5.43
C TRP A 28 -21.28 -1.70 -4.82
N GLY A 29 -20.87 -0.67 -5.54
CA GLY A 29 -21.23 0.69 -5.21
C GLY A 29 -20.57 1.22 -3.93
N VAL A 30 -21.03 2.41 -3.56
CA VAL A 30 -20.49 3.16 -2.42
C VAL A 30 -20.92 2.54 -1.10
N THR A 31 -22.19 2.16 -0.97
CA THR A 31 -22.77 1.67 0.30
C THR A 31 -22.07 0.40 0.80
N ASP A 32 -21.85 -0.58 -0.07
CA ASP A 32 -21.11 -1.80 0.29
C ASP A 32 -19.67 -1.47 0.69
N GLY A 33 -19.03 -0.56 -0.06
CA GLY A 33 -17.67 -0.13 0.21
C GLY A 33 -17.54 0.59 1.56
N GLU A 34 -18.44 1.51 1.89
CA GLU A 34 -18.47 2.18 3.19
C GLU A 34 -18.68 1.21 4.35
N ALA A 35 -19.52 0.17 4.17
CA ALA A 35 -19.72 -0.87 5.17
C ALA A 35 -18.42 -1.67 5.42
N VAL A 36 -17.70 -2.06 4.36
CA VAL A 36 -16.38 -2.69 4.49
C VAL A 36 -15.39 -1.75 5.17
N ALA A 37 -15.35 -0.47 4.77
CA ALA A 37 -14.41 0.51 5.30
C ALA A 37 -14.57 0.70 6.81
N ALA A 38 -15.82 0.74 7.30
CA ALA A 38 -16.12 0.81 8.72
C ALA A 38 -15.54 -0.40 9.47
N ALA A 39 -15.84 -1.61 9.00
CA ALA A 39 -15.35 -2.84 9.63
C ALA A 39 -13.81 -2.97 9.58
N LEU A 40 -13.19 -2.56 8.47
CA LEU A 40 -11.73 -2.51 8.35
C LEU A 40 -11.12 -1.50 9.32
N SER A 41 -11.69 -0.29 9.40
CA SER A 41 -11.22 0.76 10.30
C SER A 41 -11.22 0.31 11.77
N ASP A 42 -12.27 -0.41 12.18
CA ASP A 42 -12.36 -0.96 13.53
C ASP A 42 -11.27 -2.02 13.78
N TYR A 43 -11.05 -2.92 12.83
CA TYR A 43 -9.98 -3.93 12.92
C TYR A 43 -8.59 -3.29 13.03
N ILE A 44 -8.30 -2.29 12.20
CA ILE A 44 -7.01 -1.59 12.16
C ILE A 44 -6.76 -0.83 13.46
N SER A 45 -7.80 -0.19 14.02
CA SER A 45 -7.69 0.57 15.26
C SER A 45 -7.33 -0.31 16.46
N ASN A 46 -7.69 -1.60 16.41
CA ASN A 46 -7.37 -2.59 17.44
C ASN A 46 -6.00 -3.26 17.24
N SER A 47 -5.23 -2.91 16.20
CA SER A 47 -3.93 -3.52 15.88
C SER A 47 -2.82 -2.47 15.68
N PRO A 48 -2.44 -1.70 16.73
CA PRO A 48 -1.52 -0.57 16.62
C PRO A 48 -0.04 -0.93 16.31
N GLU A 49 0.33 -2.20 16.37
CA GLU A 49 1.66 -2.70 16.07
C GLU A 49 1.90 -2.98 14.58
N VAL A 50 0.84 -3.11 13.79
CA VAL A 50 0.92 -3.44 12.37
C VAL A 50 1.41 -2.24 11.58
N ASP A 51 2.43 -2.42 10.74
CA ASP A 51 2.95 -1.37 9.85
C ASP A 51 2.18 -1.36 8.51
N ILE A 52 1.88 -2.55 7.95
CA ILE A 52 1.28 -2.73 6.62
C ILE A 52 0.13 -3.73 6.67
N TYR A 53 -0.98 -3.42 6.00
CA TYR A 53 -2.10 -4.32 5.76
C TYR A 53 -2.09 -4.83 4.31
N ASP A 54 -2.06 -6.15 4.16
CA ASP A 54 -2.26 -6.87 2.91
C ASP A 54 -3.75 -7.20 2.75
N ILE A 55 -4.42 -6.51 1.85
CA ILE A 55 -5.83 -6.72 1.52
C ILE A 55 -5.90 -7.80 0.43
N SER A 56 -6.11 -9.04 0.86
CA SER A 56 -6.28 -10.17 -0.05
C SER A 56 -7.66 -10.16 -0.69
N LEU A 57 -7.71 -10.22 -2.02
CA LEU A 57 -8.93 -10.37 -2.82
C LEU A 57 -9.29 -11.85 -3.04
N GLU A 58 -8.65 -12.79 -2.33
CA GLU A 58 -9.00 -14.20 -2.37
C GLU A 58 -10.49 -14.38 -2.00
N GLY A 59 -11.24 -15.05 -2.87
CA GLY A 59 -12.69 -15.25 -2.71
C GLY A 59 -13.56 -14.07 -3.14
N VAL A 60 -12.98 -12.97 -3.62
CA VAL A 60 -13.73 -11.87 -4.25
C VAL A 60 -13.85 -12.12 -5.75
N ARG A 61 -15.07 -12.20 -6.27
CA ARG A 61 -15.31 -12.53 -7.69
C ARG A 61 -15.52 -11.30 -8.56
N ARG A 62 -16.33 -10.35 -8.12
CA ARG A 62 -16.60 -9.09 -8.85
C ARG A 62 -16.69 -7.90 -7.92
N ILE A 63 -16.16 -6.79 -8.40
CA ILE A 63 -16.36 -5.46 -7.82
C ILE A 63 -16.52 -4.44 -8.94
N ASP A 64 -17.26 -3.36 -8.70
CA ASP A 64 -17.15 -2.15 -9.52
C ASP A 64 -16.07 -1.21 -8.96
N ALA A 65 -15.68 -0.18 -9.71
CA ALA A 65 -14.63 0.75 -9.30
C ALA A 65 -14.97 1.63 -8.09
N SER A 66 -16.26 1.82 -7.77
CA SER A 66 -16.66 2.58 -6.58
C SER A 66 -16.44 1.78 -5.30
N PHE A 67 -16.69 0.47 -5.33
CA PHE A 67 -16.51 -0.37 -4.17
C PHE A 67 -15.09 -0.32 -3.54
N PRO A 68 -13.97 -0.62 -4.25
CA PRO A 68 -12.63 -0.59 -3.66
C PRO A 68 -12.23 0.83 -3.27
N ARG A 69 -12.69 1.84 -4.02
CA ARG A 69 -12.46 3.25 -3.71
C ARG A 69 -12.90 3.59 -2.30
N GLU A 70 -14.12 3.19 -1.94
CA GLU A 70 -14.67 3.42 -0.61
C GLU A 70 -14.13 2.43 0.42
N ALA A 71 -14.08 1.13 0.07
CA ALA A 71 -13.73 0.04 0.99
C ALA A 71 -12.34 0.17 1.60
N PHE A 72 -11.31 0.44 0.78
CA PHE A 72 -9.93 0.43 1.29
C PHE A 72 -9.03 1.53 0.71
N ILE A 73 -9.29 2.09 -0.48
CA ILE A 73 -8.38 3.09 -1.07
C ILE A 73 -8.45 4.41 -0.29
N MET A 74 -9.65 4.90 0.04
CA MET A 74 -9.79 6.08 0.90
C MET A 74 -9.23 5.86 2.30
N LEU A 75 -9.37 4.64 2.84
CA LEU A 75 -8.81 4.29 4.15
C LEU A 75 -7.29 4.32 4.13
N ALA A 76 -6.67 3.79 3.05
CA ALA A 76 -5.24 3.88 2.81
C ALA A 76 -4.79 5.34 2.70
N ALA A 77 -5.49 6.17 1.92
CA ALA A 77 -5.20 7.59 1.78
C ALA A 77 -5.27 8.36 3.11
N LYS A 78 -6.25 8.05 3.98
CA LYS A 78 -6.36 8.63 5.33
C LYS A 78 -5.25 8.18 6.28
N SER A 79 -4.57 7.08 5.95
CA SER A 79 -3.57 6.43 6.80
C SER A 79 -2.12 6.70 6.38
N VAL A 80 -1.92 7.52 5.34
CA VAL A 80 -0.61 7.88 4.78
C VAL A 80 0.39 8.27 5.87
N GLY A 81 1.61 7.72 5.75
CA GLY A 81 2.71 7.93 6.70
C GLY A 81 2.55 7.24 8.06
N LYS A 82 1.38 6.66 8.36
CA LYS A 82 1.09 5.93 9.61
C LYS A 82 1.02 4.42 9.37
N ARG A 83 0.30 4.01 8.32
CA ARG A 83 0.07 2.62 7.93
C ARG A 83 0.10 2.50 6.41
N GLY A 84 0.59 1.36 5.94
CA GLY A 84 0.61 1.01 4.53
C GLY A 84 -0.50 0.04 4.18
N PHE A 85 -0.99 0.12 2.95
CA PHE A 85 -1.99 -0.79 2.42
C PHE A 85 -1.55 -1.23 1.03
N PHE A 86 -1.67 -2.52 0.75
CA PHE A 86 -1.53 -3.04 -0.60
C PHE A 86 -2.56 -4.14 -0.82
N VAL A 87 -2.86 -4.44 -2.07
CA VAL A 87 -3.79 -5.53 -2.43
C VAL A 87 -3.03 -6.74 -2.97
N SER A 88 -3.55 -7.94 -2.74
CA SER A 88 -3.01 -9.19 -3.29
C SER A 88 -4.12 -10.14 -3.76
N ASP A 89 -3.73 -11.23 -4.42
CA ASP A 89 -4.63 -12.26 -4.96
C ASP A 89 -5.72 -11.72 -5.90
N VAL A 90 -5.39 -10.69 -6.66
CA VAL A 90 -6.29 -10.15 -7.68
C VAL A 90 -6.43 -11.19 -8.79
N ALA A 91 -7.59 -11.85 -8.83
CA ALA A 91 -7.78 -13.06 -9.63
C ALA A 91 -7.77 -12.84 -11.15
N ASN A 92 -8.08 -11.64 -11.62
CA ASN A 92 -8.18 -11.32 -13.04
C ASN A 92 -8.01 -9.82 -13.31
N ALA A 93 -7.80 -9.48 -14.58
CA ALA A 93 -7.60 -8.10 -15.04
C ALA A 93 -8.81 -7.19 -14.77
N VAL A 94 -10.05 -7.72 -14.81
CA VAL A 94 -11.26 -6.91 -14.57
C VAL A 94 -11.31 -6.41 -13.13
N LEU A 95 -10.95 -7.24 -12.16
CA LEU A 95 -10.83 -6.79 -10.77
C LEU A 95 -9.72 -5.73 -10.64
N LEU A 96 -8.55 -5.97 -11.25
CA LEU A 96 -7.43 -5.04 -11.21
C LEU A 96 -7.79 -3.67 -11.79
N ASP A 97 -8.49 -3.65 -12.93
CA ASP A 97 -8.91 -2.43 -13.61
C ASP A 97 -9.94 -1.64 -12.80
N ASN A 98 -10.86 -2.31 -12.09
CA ASN A 98 -11.77 -1.63 -11.19
C ASN A 98 -11.06 -1.02 -9.98
N ILE A 99 -10.07 -1.71 -9.41
CA ILE A 99 -9.23 -1.16 -8.32
C ILE A 99 -8.43 0.04 -8.85
N ARG A 100 -7.80 -0.07 -10.03
CA ARG A 100 -7.05 1.02 -10.66
C ARG A 100 -7.94 2.24 -10.92
N ALA A 101 -9.13 2.03 -11.48
CA ALA A 101 -10.08 3.11 -11.70
C ALA A 101 -10.50 3.80 -10.39
N GLY A 102 -10.63 3.05 -9.28
CA GLY A 102 -10.84 3.61 -7.94
C GLY A 102 -9.67 4.47 -7.45
N ALA A 103 -8.44 3.98 -7.64
CA ALA A 103 -7.20 4.67 -7.28
C ALA A 103 -6.98 5.95 -8.10
N ASP A 104 -7.16 5.88 -9.42
CA ASP A 104 -7.10 7.02 -10.35
C ASP A 104 -8.11 8.10 -9.96
N LYS A 105 -9.35 7.70 -9.64
CA LYS A 105 -10.40 8.64 -9.25
C LYS A 105 -10.06 9.43 -7.99
N LEU A 106 -9.32 8.84 -7.06
CA LEU A 106 -8.82 9.50 -5.84
C LEU A 106 -7.47 10.17 -6.02
N SER A 107 -6.80 9.98 -7.16
CA SER A 107 -5.40 10.40 -7.36
C SER A 107 -4.49 9.89 -6.24
N PHE A 108 -4.70 8.64 -5.80
CA PHE A 108 -3.95 8.02 -4.72
C PHE A 108 -3.23 6.76 -5.23
N PRO A 109 -1.91 6.61 -4.99
CA PRO A 109 -1.19 5.40 -5.37
C PRO A 109 -1.54 4.24 -4.44
N LEU A 110 -1.88 3.10 -5.00
CA LEU A 110 -2.10 1.86 -4.26
C LEU A 110 -1.22 0.74 -4.83
N HIS A 111 -0.41 0.11 -4.00
CA HIS A 111 0.38 -1.04 -4.42
C HIS A 111 -0.49 -2.28 -4.60
N ALA A 112 -0.24 -3.04 -5.65
CA ALA A 112 -0.86 -4.33 -5.91
C ALA A 112 0.22 -5.40 -6.13
N CYS A 113 0.11 -6.51 -5.42
CA CYS A 113 0.93 -7.69 -5.63
C CYS A 113 0.23 -8.62 -6.62
N CYS A 114 0.80 -8.73 -7.82
CA CYS A 114 0.32 -9.60 -8.87
C CYS A 114 1.47 -10.48 -9.36
N GLN A 115 1.28 -11.81 -9.31
CA GLN A 115 2.26 -12.79 -9.83
C GLN A 115 3.68 -12.62 -9.27
N GLY A 116 3.81 -12.34 -7.98
CA GLY A 116 5.11 -12.15 -7.32
C GLY A 116 5.77 -10.79 -7.60
N ARG A 117 5.02 -9.86 -8.21
CA ARG A 117 5.49 -8.52 -8.57
C ARG A 117 4.61 -7.45 -7.97
N VAL A 118 5.21 -6.29 -7.75
CA VAL A 118 4.51 -5.11 -7.23
C VAL A 118 4.28 -4.10 -8.35
N GLU A 119 3.03 -3.74 -8.55
CA GLU A 119 2.57 -2.66 -9.42
C GLU A 119 1.99 -1.52 -8.58
N VAL A 120 2.08 -0.28 -9.06
CA VAL A 120 1.35 0.85 -8.47
C VAL A 120 0.10 1.09 -9.32
N LEU A 121 -1.07 1.01 -8.69
CA LEU A 121 -2.35 1.39 -9.25
C LEU A 121 -2.62 2.85 -8.91
N GLY A 122 -3.06 3.65 -9.88
CA GLY A 122 -3.23 5.10 -9.68
C GLY A 122 -2.02 5.90 -10.18
N PRO A 123 -1.79 7.10 -9.63
CA PRO A 123 -0.64 7.94 -9.99
C PRO A 123 0.69 7.25 -9.71
N GLU A 124 1.61 7.34 -10.67
CA GLU A 124 2.99 6.88 -10.51
C GLU A 124 3.87 7.96 -9.85
N PRO A 125 5.01 7.60 -9.22
CA PRO A 125 5.99 8.57 -8.75
C PRO A 125 6.43 9.48 -9.90
N LYS A 126 6.67 10.77 -9.60
CA LYS A 126 7.18 11.71 -10.60
C LYS A 126 8.52 11.21 -11.13
N ARG A 127 8.86 11.59 -12.37
CA ARG A 127 10.14 11.20 -13.02
C ARG A 127 11.36 11.42 -12.11
N THR A 128 11.37 12.52 -11.36
CA THR A 128 12.45 12.91 -10.42
C THR A 128 12.50 12.11 -9.12
N GLN A 129 11.46 11.33 -8.82
CA GLN A 129 11.33 10.48 -7.64
C GLN A 129 11.40 8.99 -8.00
N LYS A 130 11.16 8.61 -9.26
CA LYS A 130 11.09 7.21 -9.72
C LYS A 130 12.37 6.42 -9.40
N GLU A 131 13.54 7.02 -9.61
CA GLU A 131 14.84 6.38 -9.31
C GLU A 131 15.00 6.11 -7.81
N LEU A 132 14.70 7.10 -6.97
CA LEU A 132 14.76 6.96 -5.52
C LEU A 132 13.75 5.91 -5.01
N TYR A 133 12.51 5.97 -5.49
CA TYR A 133 11.49 4.98 -5.17
C TYR A 133 11.95 3.56 -5.53
N ASN A 134 12.45 3.37 -6.76
CA ASN A 134 12.96 2.08 -7.20
C ASN A 134 14.15 1.60 -6.36
N TYR A 135 15.02 2.53 -5.94
CA TYR A 135 16.14 2.22 -5.05
C TYR A 135 15.63 1.67 -3.71
N VAL A 136 14.68 2.35 -3.05
CA VAL A 136 14.09 1.89 -1.79
C VAL A 136 13.40 0.53 -1.96
N VAL A 137 12.63 0.36 -3.04
CA VAL A 137 11.98 -0.91 -3.39
C VAL A 137 13.02 -2.04 -3.52
N SER A 138 14.17 -1.78 -4.15
CA SER A 138 15.22 -2.80 -4.32
C SER A 138 15.98 -3.15 -3.04
N LYS A 139 16.14 -2.19 -2.12
CA LYS A 139 16.89 -2.35 -0.87
C LYS A 139 16.02 -2.84 0.28
N GLY A 140 14.72 -2.57 0.22
CA GLY A 140 13.75 -2.87 1.27
C GLY A 140 13.78 -1.88 2.43
N TRP A 141 14.95 -1.52 2.96
CA TRP A 141 15.10 -0.51 4.00
C TRP A 141 16.25 0.43 3.63
N VAL A 142 16.02 1.74 3.74
CA VAL A 142 17.07 2.75 3.54
C VAL A 142 16.99 3.87 4.56
N THR A 143 18.11 4.53 4.85
CA THR A 143 18.14 5.79 5.61
C THR A 143 18.43 6.98 4.69
N ALA A 144 18.21 8.19 5.19
CA ALA A 144 18.56 9.41 4.45
C ALA A 144 20.08 9.51 4.21
N SER A 145 20.90 8.99 5.14
CA SER A 145 22.36 8.97 5.03
C SER A 145 22.82 8.05 3.90
N GLU A 146 22.26 6.84 3.82
CA GLU A 146 22.57 5.89 2.74
C GLU A 146 22.17 6.44 1.37
N VAL A 147 20.99 7.06 1.26
CA VAL A 147 20.54 7.70 0.01
C VAL A 147 21.43 8.89 -0.34
N ALA A 148 21.85 9.69 0.63
CA ALA A 148 22.73 10.82 0.40
C ALA A 148 24.08 10.39 -0.18
N GLU A 149 24.66 9.31 0.35
CA GLU A 149 25.91 8.75 -0.13
C GLU A 149 25.77 8.15 -1.53
N VAL A 150 24.77 7.29 -1.75
CA VAL A 150 24.60 6.57 -3.03
C VAL A 150 24.18 7.50 -4.18
N CYS A 151 23.39 8.54 -3.89
CA CYS A 151 22.89 9.46 -4.90
C CYS A 151 23.71 10.76 -5.00
N ASP A 152 24.82 10.89 -4.28
CA ASP A 152 25.62 12.12 -4.18
C ASP A 152 24.77 13.36 -3.86
N LEU A 153 23.90 13.23 -2.85
CA LEU A 153 23.01 14.29 -2.39
C LEU A 153 23.43 14.80 -1.01
N LYS A 154 23.12 16.06 -0.73
CA LYS A 154 23.10 16.52 0.67
C LYS A 154 22.05 15.75 1.45
N ILE A 155 22.37 15.34 2.68
CA ILE A 155 21.48 14.58 3.56
C ILE A 155 20.08 15.19 3.71
N ASN A 156 19.99 16.52 3.82
CA ASN A 156 18.69 17.22 3.89
C ASN A 156 17.87 17.06 2.61
N ASN A 157 18.50 17.03 1.43
CA ASN A 157 17.80 16.81 0.16
C ASN A 157 17.32 15.36 0.03
N ALA A 158 18.17 14.39 0.41
CA ALA A 158 17.78 12.98 0.46
C ALA A 158 16.58 12.75 1.41
N SER A 159 16.64 13.33 2.62
CA SER A 159 15.57 13.25 3.62
C SER A 159 14.26 13.86 3.11
N ASN A 160 14.30 15.04 2.48
CA ASN A 160 13.12 15.69 1.93
C ASN A 160 12.47 14.85 0.82
N LYS A 161 13.25 14.32 -0.12
CA LYS A 161 12.74 13.48 -1.21
C LYS A 161 12.13 12.17 -0.71
N LEU A 162 12.73 11.54 0.30
CA LEU A 162 12.19 10.35 0.95
C LEU A 162 10.88 10.67 1.68
N LYS A 163 10.83 11.80 2.39
CA LYS A 163 9.61 12.28 3.05
C LYS A 163 8.49 12.59 2.06
N GLU A 164 8.80 13.21 0.91
CA GLU A 164 7.81 13.43 -0.16
C GLU A 164 7.21 12.10 -0.64
N LEU A 165 8.02 11.07 -0.87
CA LEU A 165 7.52 9.74 -1.24
C LEU A 165 6.63 9.10 -0.16
N VAL A 166 6.88 9.39 1.12
CA VAL A 166 6.01 8.95 2.22
C VAL A 166 4.71 9.75 2.23
N ASP A 167 4.80 11.07 2.12
CA ASP A 167 3.64 11.98 2.17
C ASP A 167 2.73 11.79 0.93
N GLU A 168 3.28 11.32 -0.20
CA GLU A 168 2.54 10.97 -1.42
C GLU A 168 2.00 9.52 -1.41
N GLY A 169 2.31 8.72 -0.39
CA GLY A 169 1.77 7.36 -0.22
C GLY A 169 2.56 6.24 -0.91
N PHE A 170 3.75 6.50 -1.44
CA PHE A 170 4.57 5.49 -2.11
C PHE A 170 5.41 4.63 -1.14
N LEU A 171 5.79 5.20 0.01
CA LEU A 171 6.66 4.57 1.01
C LEU A 171 6.09 4.73 2.42
N LEU A 172 6.62 3.93 3.35
CA LEU A 172 6.50 4.16 4.78
C LEU A 172 7.85 4.52 5.38
N ARG A 173 7.81 5.05 6.61
CA ARG A 173 9.00 5.23 7.43
C ARG A 173 8.75 4.85 8.87
N LYS A 174 9.82 4.50 9.58
CA LYS A 174 9.78 4.21 11.02
C LYS A 174 10.98 4.83 11.70
N GLU A 175 10.75 5.35 12.90
CA GLU A 175 11.82 5.88 13.75
C GLU A 175 12.68 4.73 14.27
N GLY A 176 13.98 4.94 14.24
CA GLY A 176 15.00 4.10 14.83
C GLY A 176 16.07 4.95 15.51
N PHE A 177 17.11 4.29 16.01
CA PHE A 177 18.23 4.93 16.67
C PHE A 177 19.47 4.81 15.80
N ALA A 178 20.10 5.95 15.49
CA ALA A 178 21.38 5.96 14.80
C ALA A 178 22.47 5.32 15.69
N GLU A 179 23.45 4.66 15.08
CA GLU A 179 24.62 4.10 15.80
C GLU A 179 25.40 5.17 16.57
N THR A 180 25.37 6.41 16.08
CA THR A 180 26.05 7.57 16.69
C THR A 180 25.24 8.25 17.80
N GLY A 181 24.04 7.76 18.10
CA GLY A 181 23.04 8.44 18.92
C GLY A 181 22.23 9.46 18.11
N GLY A 182 20.93 9.55 18.40
CA GLY A 182 19.97 10.40 17.69
C GLY A 182 18.86 9.61 16.99
N ILE A 183 17.80 10.32 16.60
CA ILE A 183 16.67 9.74 15.85
C ILE A 183 17.07 9.61 14.39
N GLU A 184 16.91 8.42 13.84
CA GLU A 184 17.05 8.16 12.40
C GLU A 184 15.75 7.60 11.85
N PHE A 185 15.37 8.01 10.64
CA PHE A 185 14.21 7.44 9.95
C PHE A 185 14.68 6.40 8.94
N TYR A 186 14.05 5.24 9.00
CA TYR A 186 14.20 4.16 8.04
C TYR A 186 12.99 4.11 7.13
N TYR A 187 13.22 4.21 5.83
CA TYR A 187 12.20 4.24 4.78
C TYR A 187 12.13 2.89 4.08
N PHE A 188 10.91 2.43 3.78
CA PHE A 188 10.67 1.09 3.27
C PHE A 188 9.41 1.02 2.40
N PRO A 189 9.33 0.04 1.49
CA PRO A 189 8.20 -0.06 0.58
C PRO A 189 6.95 -0.67 1.23
N ILE A 190 5.79 -0.39 0.63
CA ILE A 190 4.47 -0.85 1.09
C ILE A 190 4.09 -2.15 0.37
N TYR A 191 4.75 -3.26 0.74
CA TYR A 191 4.39 -4.63 0.32
C TYR A 191 5.20 -5.66 1.11
N GLY A 192 4.87 -6.95 0.99
CA GLY A 192 5.57 -8.05 1.66
C GLY A 192 6.99 -8.35 1.14
N GLN A 193 7.92 -8.68 2.04
CA GLN A 193 9.30 -9.05 1.65
C GLN A 193 9.34 -10.24 0.67
N GLY A 194 10.19 -10.14 -0.35
CA GLY A 194 10.41 -11.19 -1.36
C GLY A 194 9.84 -10.92 -2.76
N LEU A 195 9.14 -9.79 -2.95
CA LEU A 195 8.55 -9.41 -4.23
C LEU A 195 9.51 -8.51 -5.03
N GLN A 196 9.69 -8.78 -6.32
CA GLN A 196 10.53 -7.97 -7.23
C GLN A 196 9.68 -7.03 -8.10
N LYS A 197 10.18 -5.82 -8.38
CA LYS A 197 9.56 -4.87 -9.32
C LYS A 197 10.03 -5.11 -10.75
N THR A 198 9.20 -4.83 -11.76
CA THR A 198 9.62 -4.72 -13.16
C THR A 198 10.38 -3.42 -13.43
N ALA A 199 11.49 -3.52 -14.16
CA ALA A 199 11.99 -2.39 -14.94
C ALA A 199 10.94 -2.07 -16.01
N SER A 200 10.40 -0.85 -15.98
CA SER A 200 9.62 -0.27 -17.07
C SER A 200 10.53 0.61 -17.90
#